data_AF-T0QFQ9-F1
#
_entry.id   AF-T0QFQ9-F1
#
_cell.length_a   1.000
_cell.length_b   1.000
_cell.length_c   1.000
_cell.angle_alpha   90.00
_cell.angle_beta   90.00
_cell.angle_gamma   90.00
#
_symmetry.space_group_name_H-M   'P 1'
#
loop_
_entity.id
_entity.type
_entity.pdbx_description
1 polymer ?
#
loop_
_entity_poly.entity_id
_entity_poly.type
_entity_poly.pdbx_seq_one_letter_code
_entity_poly.pdbx_strand_id
1 'polypeptide(L)'
;MVRRRMGVARTTSGILRASQHVLSPRGAGDDDRCADQSACAGIKPALKLKMAALRTALLVVALSLATTSAFSTYRLRIPNGLSVKGFGAVGHVNKVGGGQPTQFGIDFERGGGRWNAAICALDSDGDGATNGEELGDPCCEWRVGLPVRPNPTSPGHPDTFTAAELAEMKCTPSSTEAPAPLPEQRSATAFAPLSTDGSDAKDL
;
A
#
# COMPACT_ATOMS: atom_id res chain seq x y z
N MET A 1 -35.62 20.79 -17.30
CA MET A 1 -36.81 19.92 -17.32
C MET A 1 -36.66 18.85 -18.40
N VAL A 2 -36.11 17.67 -18.09
CA VAL A 2 -36.36 16.41 -18.81
C VAL A 2 -36.13 15.27 -17.82
N ARG A 3 -37.21 14.69 -17.28
CA ARG A 3 -37.19 13.42 -16.54
C ARG A 3 -37.30 12.30 -17.58
N ARG A 4 -36.40 11.31 -17.55
CA ARG A 4 -36.66 9.99 -18.14
C ARG A 4 -36.63 8.94 -17.03
N ARG A 5 -37.83 8.46 -16.67
CA ARG A 5 -38.07 7.18 -15.98
C ARG A 5 -38.22 6.11 -17.06
N MET A 6 -37.67 4.92 -16.81
CA MET A 6 -38.07 3.58 -17.31
C MET A 6 -36.91 2.64 -16.93
N GLY A 7 -37.08 1.42 -16.44
CA GLY A 7 -38.23 0.57 -16.15
C GLY A 7 -37.69 -0.71 -15.52
N VAL A 8 -38.40 -1.25 -14.53
CA VAL A 8 -38.06 -2.48 -13.80
C VAL A 8 -38.42 -3.69 -14.65
N ALA A 9 -37.49 -4.65 -14.81
CA ALA A 9 -37.79 -5.97 -15.36
C ALA A 9 -37.69 -7.04 -14.25
N ARG A 10 -38.85 -7.59 -13.86
CA ARG A 10 -38.96 -8.82 -13.06
C ARG A 10 -39.04 -10.00 -14.03
N THR A 11 -38.20 -11.00 -13.82
CA THR A 11 -38.30 -12.29 -14.53
C THR A 11 -38.77 -13.35 -13.55
N THR A 12 -39.94 -13.92 -13.81
CA THR A 12 -40.51 -15.09 -13.13
C THR A 12 -40.60 -16.26 -14.10
N SER A 13 -40.03 -17.41 -13.74
CA SER A 13 -40.25 -18.75 -14.32
C SER A 13 -39.54 -19.73 -13.40
N GLY A 14 -40.05 -20.92 -13.08
CA GLY A 14 -41.23 -21.64 -13.47
C GLY A 14 -41.23 -22.93 -12.65
N ILE A 15 -42.41 -23.33 -12.17
CA ILE A 15 -42.64 -24.50 -11.32
C ILE A 15 -42.67 -25.75 -12.21
N LEU A 16 -41.93 -26.79 -11.83
CA LEU A 16 -42.15 -28.15 -12.34
C LEU A 16 -42.47 -29.09 -11.17
N ARG A 17 -43.72 -29.53 -11.18
CA ARG A 17 -44.37 -30.43 -10.23
C ARG A 17 -44.32 -31.83 -10.84
N ALA A 18 -43.62 -32.77 -10.20
CA ALA A 18 -43.73 -34.19 -10.52
C ALA A 18 -44.72 -34.83 -9.53
N SER A 19 -45.75 -35.46 -10.09
CA SER A 19 -46.80 -36.18 -9.39
C SER A 19 -46.96 -37.51 -10.12
N GLN A 20 -46.86 -38.64 -9.41
CA GLN A 20 -47.61 -39.87 -9.69
C GLN A 20 -47.45 -40.95 -8.60
N HIS A 21 -48.59 -41.32 -8.01
CA HIS A 21 -49.11 -42.65 -7.62
C HIS A 21 -48.26 -43.57 -6.71
N VAL A 22 -48.62 -43.74 -5.43
CA VAL A 22 -49.66 -44.64 -4.84
C VAL A 22 -49.46 -46.12 -5.16
N LEU A 23 -49.04 -46.89 -4.15
CA LEU A 23 -49.56 -48.21 -3.81
C LEU A 23 -49.11 -48.61 -2.39
N SER A 24 -50.09 -48.91 -1.53
CA SER A 24 -49.94 -49.59 -0.25
C SER A 24 -50.57 -50.98 -0.41
N PRO A 25 -50.14 -52.01 0.33
CA PRO A 25 -50.99 -52.42 1.46
C PRO A 25 -50.24 -52.96 2.70
N ARG A 26 -51.06 -53.15 3.73
CA ARG A 26 -50.82 -53.52 5.14
C ARG A 26 -50.12 -54.86 5.34
N GLY A 27 -49.35 -54.94 6.43
CA GLY A 27 -49.01 -56.18 7.13
C GLY A 27 -48.67 -55.86 8.57
N ALA A 28 -49.58 -56.16 9.49
CA ALA A 28 -49.36 -56.15 10.92
C ALA A 28 -48.65 -57.45 11.34
N GLY A 29 -47.70 -57.35 12.25
CA GLY A 29 -47.00 -58.45 12.89
C GLY A 29 -46.27 -57.92 14.12
N ASP A 30 -46.87 -58.16 15.28
CA ASP A 30 -46.36 -57.85 16.61
C ASP A 30 -45.16 -58.74 17.01
N ASP A 31 -44.39 -58.22 17.97
CA ASP A 31 -43.52 -58.88 18.95
C ASP A 31 -42.29 -59.69 18.46
N ASP A 32 -41.09 -59.16 18.68
CA ASP A 32 -40.30 -59.56 19.86
C ASP A 32 -39.00 -58.75 20.00
N ARG A 33 -38.80 -58.27 21.24
CA ARG A 33 -37.53 -58.02 21.94
C ARG A 33 -36.24 -57.89 21.11
N CYS A 34 -35.70 -56.67 21.14
CA CYS A 34 -34.33 -56.50 21.61
C CYS A 34 -34.29 -55.35 22.63
N ALA A 35 -34.53 -55.71 23.89
CA ALA A 35 -34.09 -54.92 25.02
C ALA A 35 -32.56 -55.07 25.09
N ASP A 36 -31.84 -54.06 24.62
CA ASP A 36 -30.67 -53.48 25.30
C ASP A 36 -30.03 -52.41 24.40
N GLN A 37 -30.34 -51.13 24.67
CA GLN A 37 -29.67 -49.99 24.01
C GLN A 37 -28.34 -49.61 24.72
N SER A 38 -27.77 -50.48 25.56
CA SER A 38 -26.64 -50.14 26.42
C SER A 38 -25.25 -50.51 25.87
N ALA A 39 -25.11 -50.77 24.56
CA ALA A 39 -23.81 -51.14 23.99
C ALA A 39 -23.53 -50.53 22.60
N CYS A 40 -23.49 -49.20 22.52
CA CYS A 40 -22.74 -48.50 21.47
C CYS A 40 -21.99 -47.34 22.11
N ALA A 41 -20.73 -47.58 22.48
CA ALA A 41 -19.82 -46.58 23.03
C ALA A 41 -19.69 -45.37 22.08
N GLY A 42 -20.43 -44.30 22.37
CA GLY A 42 -20.30 -43.01 21.73
C GLY A 42 -18.94 -42.40 22.04
N ILE A 43 -18.08 -42.34 21.03
CA ILE A 43 -16.81 -41.63 21.07
C ILE A 43 -17.08 -40.17 21.48
N LYS A 44 -16.53 -39.82 22.65
CA LYS A 44 -16.61 -38.55 23.40
C LYS A 44 -16.85 -37.30 22.49
N PRO A 45 -17.95 -36.54 22.65
CA PRO A 45 -18.20 -35.31 21.88
C PRO A 45 -17.19 -34.19 22.15
N ALA A 46 -16.39 -34.31 23.21
CA ALA A 46 -15.41 -33.31 23.64
C ALA A 46 -14.23 -33.10 22.66
N LEU A 47 -13.92 -34.06 21.77
CA LEU A 47 -12.75 -33.95 20.88
C LEU A 47 -13.05 -33.14 19.59
N LYS A 48 -14.28 -33.23 19.06
CA LYS A 48 -14.70 -32.45 17.87
C LYS A 48 -14.84 -30.97 18.18
N LEU A 49 -15.30 -30.62 19.38
CA LEU A 49 -15.46 -29.24 19.83
C LEU A 49 -14.11 -28.52 20.06
N LYS A 50 -13.11 -29.24 20.58
CA LYS A 50 -11.74 -28.72 20.79
C LYS A 50 -11.00 -28.47 19.46
N MET A 51 -11.17 -29.33 18.46
CA MET A 51 -10.56 -29.13 17.14
C MET A 51 -11.23 -28.00 16.33
N ALA A 52 -12.54 -27.84 16.44
CA ALA A 52 -13.25 -26.70 15.83
C ALA A 52 -12.83 -25.37 16.47
N ALA A 53 -12.72 -25.31 17.81
CA ALA A 53 -12.25 -24.13 18.54
C ALA A 53 -10.78 -23.78 18.25
N LEU A 54 -9.89 -24.79 18.07
CA LEU A 54 -8.50 -24.57 17.69
C LEU A 54 -8.37 -24.04 16.25
N ARG A 55 -9.22 -24.51 15.32
CA ARG A 55 -9.26 -24.03 13.93
C ARG A 55 -9.79 -22.60 13.84
N THR A 56 -10.85 -22.25 14.56
CA THR A 56 -11.33 -20.86 14.61
C THR A 56 -10.34 -19.93 15.29
N ALA A 57 -9.70 -20.34 16.39
CA ALA A 57 -8.64 -19.56 17.03
C ALA A 57 -7.45 -19.31 16.08
N LEU A 58 -7.02 -20.33 15.34
CA LEU A 58 -5.93 -20.20 14.36
C LEU A 58 -6.29 -19.25 13.21
N LEU A 59 -7.53 -19.29 12.71
CA LEU A 59 -8.02 -18.36 11.68
C LEU A 59 -8.08 -16.91 12.18
N VAL A 60 -8.53 -16.68 13.41
CA VAL A 60 -8.57 -15.34 14.03
C VAL A 60 -7.15 -14.79 14.22
N VAL A 61 -6.20 -15.63 14.64
CA VAL A 61 -4.78 -15.23 14.76
C VAL A 61 -4.18 -14.93 13.38
N ALA A 62 -4.42 -15.77 12.36
CA ALA A 62 -3.93 -15.51 11.01
C ALA A 62 -4.49 -14.20 10.41
N LEU A 63 -5.77 -13.92 10.65
CA LEU A 63 -6.41 -12.71 10.13
C LEU A 63 -5.89 -11.43 10.83
N SER A 64 -5.60 -11.51 12.12
CA SER A 64 -5.02 -10.38 12.88
C SER A 64 -3.53 -10.15 12.57
N LEU A 65 -2.76 -11.18 12.23
CA LEU A 65 -1.40 -11.03 11.70
C LEU A 65 -1.39 -10.40 10.29
N ALA A 66 -2.38 -10.71 9.45
CA ALA A 66 -2.47 -10.14 8.10
C ALA A 66 -2.76 -8.62 8.14
N THR A 67 -3.64 -8.16 9.03
CA THR A 67 -3.99 -6.73 9.15
C THR A 67 -2.84 -5.90 9.73
N THR A 68 -2.06 -6.45 10.66
CA THR A 68 -0.86 -5.79 11.21
C THR A 68 0.27 -5.72 10.19
N SER A 69 0.45 -6.74 9.34
CA SER A 69 1.44 -6.71 8.25
C SER A 69 1.08 -5.70 7.16
N ALA A 70 -0.20 -5.57 6.80
CA ALA A 70 -0.63 -4.61 5.76
C ALA A 70 -0.31 -3.17 6.16
N PHE A 71 -0.59 -2.80 7.41
CA PHE A 71 -0.34 -1.47 7.96
C PHE A 71 1.12 -1.00 7.87
N SER A 72 2.06 -1.88 8.22
CA SER A 72 3.50 -1.56 8.15
C SER A 72 3.96 -1.29 6.71
N THR A 73 3.44 -2.05 5.74
CA THR A 73 3.88 -1.92 4.35
C THR A 73 3.49 -0.61 3.67
N TYR A 74 2.37 0.01 4.07
CA TYR A 74 1.96 1.31 3.51
C TYR A 74 2.90 2.44 3.91
N ARG A 75 3.32 2.46 5.18
CA ARG A 75 4.24 3.49 5.70
C ARG A 75 5.64 3.40 5.09
N LEU A 76 6.01 2.24 4.56
CA LEU A 76 7.26 2.05 3.81
C LEU A 76 7.19 2.54 2.36
N ARG A 77 5.99 2.85 1.85
CA ARG A 77 5.75 3.32 0.48
C ARG A 77 5.62 4.84 0.37
N ILE A 78 5.76 5.57 1.47
CA ILE A 78 5.71 7.03 1.53
C ILE A 78 7.00 7.58 2.17
N PRO A 79 7.45 8.79 1.81
CA PRO A 79 8.58 9.44 2.44
C PRO A 79 8.32 9.59 3.94
N ASN A 80 9.34 9.37 4.78
CA ASN A 80 9.24 9.52 6.24
C ASN A 80 8.08 8.79 6.94
N GLY A 81 7.41 7.81 6.31
CA GLY A 81 6.16 7.26 6.86
C GLY A 81 6.30 6.58 8.23
N LEU A 82 7.52 6.15 8.59
CA LEU A 82 7.82 5.61 9.92
C LEU A 82 8.16 6.67 10.97
N SER A 83 8.47 7.90 10.54
CA SER A 83 9.07 8.98 11.34
C SER A 83 8.09 10.09 11.74
N VAL A 84 6.82 10.02 11.28
CA VAL A 84 5.78 10.98 11.66
C VAL A 84 5.43 10.82 13.14
N LYS A 85 5.80 11.80 13.97
CA LYS A 85 5.72 11.70 15.44
C LYS A 85 4.27 11.63 15.92
N GLY A 86 3.92 10.61 16.69
CA GLY A 86 2.56 10.43 17.21
C GLY A 86 1.55 9.86 16.20
N PHE A 87 1.96 9.62 14.95
CA PHE A 87 1.13 9.05 13.90
C PHE A 87 1.69 7.69 13.47
N GLY A 88 1.38 6.67 14.27
CA GLY A 88 1.64 5.29 13.91
C GLY A 88 0.91 4.86 12.64
N ALA A 89 -0.21 5.51 12.31
CA ALA A 89 -1.15 5.18 11.24
C ALA A 89 -1.34 6.31 10.23
N VAL A 90 -0.27 6.67 9.53
CA VAL A 90 -0.35 7.70 8.48
C VAL A 90 -1.46 7.33 7.48
N GLY A 91 -2.33 8.29 7.19
CA GLY A 91 -3.51 8.13 6.32
C GLY A 91 -4.79 7.65 6.99
N HIS A 92 -4.83 7.44 8.31
CA HIS A 92 -6.05 7.08 9.04
C HIS A 92 -6.42 8.11 10.10
N VAL A 93 -7.73 8.31 10.32
CA VAL A 93 -8.24 9.26 11.34
C VAL A 93 -7.79 8.86 12.74
N ASN A 94 -7.70 7.56 13.02
CA ASN A 94 -7.07 7.08 14.25
C ASN A 94 -5.55 7.07 14.08
N LYS A 95 -4.88 8.04 14.70
CA LYS A 95 -3.43 8.29 14.60
C LYS A 95 -2.54 7.09 14.89
N VAL A 96 -2.98 6.15 15.72
CA VAL A 96 -2.15 5.02 16.18
C VAL A 96 -2.49 3.68 15.56
N GLY A 97 -3.60 3.54 14.83
CA GLY A 97 -3.92 2.29 14.13
C GLY A 97 -5.32 2.22 13.53
N GLY A 98 -5.42 1.69 12.31
CA GLY A 98 -6.69 1.34 11.66
C GLY A 98 -7.74 2.46 11.61
N GLY A 99 -9.00 2.10 11.36
CA GLY A 99 -10.12 3.04 11.31
C GLY A 99 -10.40 3.62 9.93
N GLN A 100 -11.20 4.68 9.89
CA GLN A 100 -11.54 5.36 8.63
C GLN A 100 -10.29 6.03 8.04
N PRO A 101 -10.12 6.00 6.70
CA PRO A 101 -9.05 6.74 6.07
C PRO A 101 -9.31 8.25 6.18
N THR A 102 -8.24 9.01 6.31
CA THR A 102 -8.22 10.46 6.07
C THR A 102 -8.30 10.73 4.56
N GLN A 103 -8.45 11.98 4.17
CA GLN A 103 -8.41 12.35 2.76
C GLN A 103 -7.08 11.95 2.09
N PHE A 104 -5.94 12.09 2.80
CA PHE A 104 -4.65 11.56 2.33
C PHE A 104 -4.68 10.05 2.07
N GLY A 105 -5.26 9.27 3.00
CA GLY A 105 -5.40 7.83 2.81
C GLY A 105 -6.23 7.49 1.56
N ILE A 106 -7.32 8.22 1.33
CA ILE A 106 -8.18 8.06 0.15
C ILE A 106 -7.42 8.44 -1.13
N ASP A 107 -6.68 9.54 -1.12
CA ASP A 107 -5.92 10.02 -2.28
C ASP A 107 -4.75 9.09 -2.60
N PHE A 108 -4.07 8.55 -1.58
CA PHE A 108 -3.00 7.57 -1.74
C PHE A 108 -3.52 6.27 -2.36
N GLU A 109 -4.67 5.77 -1.89
CA GLU A 109 -5.34 4.61 -2.49
C GLU A 109 -5.79 4.89 -3.93
N ARG A 110 -6.32 6.08 -4.22
CA ARG A 110 -6.66 6.50 -5.58
C ARG A 110 -5.43 6.56 -6.49
N GLY A 111 -4.27 6.90 -5.94
CA GLY A 111 -2.95 6.83 -6.59
C GLY A 111 -2.40 5.41 -6.75
N GLY A 112 -3.18 4.37 -6.42
CA GLY A 112 -2.79 2.97 -6.52
C GLY A 112 -1.96 2.48 -5.34
N GLY A 113 -1.97 3.19 -4.21
CA GLY A 113 -1.20 2.83 -3.02
C GLY A 113 0.31 3.00 -3.22
N ARG A 114 0.71 3.99 -4.04
CA ARG A 114 2.11 4.27 -4.42
C ARG A 114 2.40 5.76 -4.36
N TRP A 115 3.55 6.12 -3.79
CA TRP A 115 4.05 7.49 -3.88
C TRP A 115 4.37 7.87 -5.33
N ASN A 116 3.85 9.00 -5.77
CA ASN A 116 4.04 9.56 -7.10
C ASN A 116 3.81 11.08 -7.06
N ALA A 117 4.17 11.77 -8.13
CA ALA A 117 4.09 13.23 -8.18
C ALA A 117 2.68 13.79 -7.96
N ALA A 118 1.63 13.05 -8.39
CA ALA A 118 0.26 13.51 -8.20
C ALA A 118 -0.15 13.50 -6.74
N ILE A 119 0.09 12.40 -5.99
CA ILE A 119 -0.21 12.38 -4.56
C ILE A 119 0.69 13.32 -3.76
N CYS A 120 1.96 13.46 -4.14
CA CYS A 120 2.90 14.35 -3.48
C CYS A 120 2.47 15.83 -3.54
N ALA A 121 1.95 16.28 -4.69
CA ALA A 121 1.58 17.68 -4.91
C ALA A 121 0.20 18.06 -4.35
N LEU A 122 -0.57 17.10 -3.80
CA LEU A 122 -1.86 17.38 -3.17
C LEU A 122 -1.64 17.94 -1.76
N ASP A 123 -2.50 18.88 -1.37
CA ASP A 123 -2.75 19.26 0.02
C ASP A 123 -4.02 18.52 0.44
N SER A 124 -3.84 17.33 1.02
CA SER A 124 -4.94 16.39 1.24
C SER A 124 -5.81 16.77 2.44
N ASP A 125 -5.26 17.44 3.46
CA ASP A 125 -5.99 17.81 4.67
C ASP A 125 -6.31 19.31 4.77
N GLY A 126 -5.76 20.14 3.89
CA GLY A 126 -6.19 21.51 3.64
C GLY A 126 -5.53 22.54 4.56
N ASP A 127 -4.34 22.26 5.08
CA ASP A 127 -3.61 23.18 5.96
C ASP A 127 -2.63 24.12 5.22
N GLY A 128 -2.54 23.98 3.89
CA GLY A 128 -1.71 24.79 3.02
C GLY A 128 -0.33 24.20 2.71
N ALA A 129 0.06 23.09 3.34
CA ALA A 129 1.21 22.29 2.96
C ALA A 129 0.78 21.16 2.03
N THR A 130 1.63 20.83 1.05
CA THR A 130 1.43 19.62 0.25
C THR A 130 1.92 18.39 1.00
N ASN A 131 1.37 17.23 0.66
CA ASN A 131 1.79 15.94 1.21
C ASN A 131 3.31 15.73 1.09
N GLY A 132 3.93 16.19 0.00
CA GLY A 132 5.38 16.17 -0.20
C GLY A 132 6.14 17.09 0.74
N GLU A 133 5.65 18.32 0.95
CA GLU A 133 6.23 19.27 1.90
C GLU A 133 6.26 18.70 3.32
N GLU A 134 5.15 18.13 3.74
CA GLU A 134 4.98 17.54 5.07
C GLU A 134 5.77 16.26 5.28
N LEU A 135 5.82 15.37 4.28
CA LEU A 135 6.56 14.11 4.39
C LEU A 135 8.05 14.25 4.04
N GLY A 136 8.52 15.46 3.73
CA GLY A 136 9.93 15.74 3.47
C GLY A 136 10.41 15.38 2.06
N ASP A 137 9.50 15.33 1.09
CA ASP A 137 9.73 15.24 -0.35
C ASP A 137 9.04 16.41 -1.11
N PRO A 138 9.43 17.67 -0.85
CA PRO A 138 8.72 18.81 -1.42
C PRO A 138 8.85 18.93 -2.95
N CYS A 139 9.88 18.29 -3.52
CA CYS A 139 10.12 18.27 -4.96
C CYS A 139 9.44 17.08 -5.67
N CYS A 140 8.78 16.18 -4.94
CA CYS A 140 8.11 14.99 -5.49
C CYS A 140 9.03 13.99 -6.22
N GLU A 141 10.28 13.93 -5.79
CA GLU A 141 11.34 13.13 -6.40
C GLU A 141 11.66 11.88 -5.58
N TRP A 142 11.15 11.77 -4.35
CA TRP A 142 11.45 10.64 -3.48
C TRP A 142 11.02 9.31 -4.08
N ARG A 143 11.91 8.34 -3.97
CA ARG A 143 11.68 6.92 -4.24
C ARG A 143 12.29 6.14 -3.09
N VAL A 144 11.82 4.90 -2.88
CA VAL A 144 12.30 4.05 -1.78
C VAL A 144 13.83 4.00 -1.75
N GLY A 145 14.41 4.35 -0.59
CA GLY A 145 15.86 4.40 -0.37
C GLY A 145 16.50 5.77 -0.58
N LEU A 146 15.79 6.76 -1.14
CA LEU A 146 16.29 8.13 -1.24
C LEU A 146 16.17 8.88 0.10
N PRO A 147 17.08 9.84 0.36
CA PRO A 147 17.00 10.70 1.53
C PRO A 147 15.73 11.55 1.49
N VAL A 148 15.34 12.03 2.67
CA VAL A 148 14.16 12.85 2.91
C VAL A 148 14.53 14.00 3.84
N ARG A 149 13.83 15.13 3.75
CA ARG A 149 13.98 16.22 4.73
C ARG A 149 13.48 15.73 6.11
N PRO A 150 14.10 16.17 7.22
CA PRO A 150 13.68 15.79 8.56
C PRO A 150 12.38 16.53 8.98
N ASN A 151 11.88 16.19 10.16
CA ASN A 151 10.70 16.81 10.80
C ASN A 151 9.38 16.64 10.03
N PRO A 152 8.98 15.41 9.69
CA PRO A 152 7.73 15.19 8.98
C PRO A 152 6.50 15.48 9.84
N THR A 153 5.46 16.03 9.21
CA THR A 153 4.12 16.23 9.77
C THR A 153 3.12 15.22 9.18
N SER A 154 1.85 15.30 9.59
CA SER A 154 0.85 14.32 9.21
C SER A 154 -0.02 14.82 8.06
N PRO A 155 0.09 14.25 6.85
CA PRO A 155 -0.65 14.74 5.67
C PRO A 155 -2.15 14.46 5.66
N GLY A 156 -2.66 13.80 6.69
CA GLY A 156 -4.08 13.50 6.85
C GLY A 156 -4.73 14.21 8.05
N HIS A 157 -4.00 15.06 8.76
CA HIS A 157 -4.48 15.76 9.94
C HIS A 157 -3.93 17.19 9.94
N PRO A 158 -4.79 18.20 9.75
CA PRO A 158 -4.35 19.58 9.57
C PRO A 158 -3.47 20.05 10.71
N ASP A 159 -2.31 20.60 10.37
CA ASP A 159 -1.44 21.34 11.27
C ASP A 159 -1.73 22.85 11.20
N THR A 160 -0.98 23.65 11.96
CA THR A 160 -1.08 25.12 11.89
C THR A 160 0.29 25.67 11.53
N PHE A 161 0.45 25.99 10.25
CA PHE A 161 1.68 26.57 9.73
C PHE A 161 1.60 28.09 9.64
N THR A 162 2.70 28.74 10.00
CA THR A 162 2.95 30.13 9.62
C THR A 162 3.33 30.21 8.14
N ALA A 163 3.16 31.39 7.55
CA ALA A 163 3.58 31.63 6.16
C ALA A 163 5.08 31.37 5.94
N ALA A 164 5.91 31.61 6.97
CA ALA A 164 7.34 31.34 6.92
C ALA A 164 7.64 29.84 6.91
N GLU A 165 6.94 29.04 7.73
CA GLU A 165 7.08 27.58 7.72
C GLU A 165 6.63 26.97 6.39
N LEU A 166 5.49 27.43 5.85
CA LEU A 166 5.04 27.00 4.52
C LEU A 166 6.06 27.35 3.44
N ALA A 167 6.68 28.53 3.49
CA ALA A 167 7.69 28.95 2.53
C ALA A 167 8.99 28.12 2.63
N GLU A 168 9.43 27.78 3.84
CA GLU A 168 10.63 26.97 4.08
C GLU A 168 10.46 25.53 3.56
N MET A 169 9.24 24.98 3.67
CA MET A 169 8.98 23.61 3.20
C MET A 169 8.99 23.50 1.68
N LYS A 170 8.78 24.59 0.92
CA LYS A 170 8.69 24.56 -0.54
C LYS A 170 9.91 23.88 -1.16
N CYS A 171 9.69 23.28 -2.33
CA CYS A 171 10.78 22.73 -3.12
C CYS A 171 11.73 23.86 -3.51
N THR A 172 12.96 23.76 -3.04
CA THR A 172 14.08 24.46 -3.63
C THR A 172 14.72 23.46 -4.58
N PRO A 173 14.82 23.75 -5.89
CA PRO A 173 15.61 22.90 -6.76
C PRO A 173 16.99 22.83 -6.12
N SER A 174 17.42 21.60 -5.81
CA SER A 174 18.75 21.35 -5.28
C SER A 174 19.70 22.12 -6.16
N SER A 175 20.46 23.04 -5.56
CA SER A 175 21.39 23.90 -6.27
C SER A 175 22.10 23.06 -7.32
N THR A 176 21.97 23.46 -8.57
CA THR A 176 22.99 23.21 -9.58
C THR A 176 24.30 23.70 -8.98
N GLU A 177 25.00 22.85 -8.24
CA GLU A 177 26.45 22.89 -8.22
C GLU A 177 26.85 22.43 -9.61
N ALA A 178 26.81 23.38 -10.55
CA ALA A 178 27.69 23.29 -11.69
C ALA A 178 29.08 23.08 -11.08
N PRO A 179 29.80 21.99 -11.43
CA PRO A 179 31.16 21.86 -10.97
C PRO A 179 31.86 23.16 -11.37
N ALA A 180 32.44 23.84 -10.38
CA ALA A 180 33.31 24.98 -10.63
C ALA A 180 34.20 24.60 -11.81
N PRO A 181 34.33 25.46 -12.84
CA PRO A 181 35.11 25.10 -14.02
C PRO A 181 36.48 24.62 -13.55
N LEU A 182 36.78 23.37 -13.86
CA LEU A 182 38.09 22.76 -13.63
C LEU A 182 39.15 23.77 -14.10
N PRO A 183 40.20 24.03 -13.32
CA PRO A 183 41.26 24.92 -13.76
C PRO A 183 41.78 24.40 -15.10
N GLU A 184 41.65 25.24 -16.11
CA GLU A 184 42.09 25.03 -17.48
C GLU A 184 43.55 24.53 -17.44
N GLN A 185 43.72 23.23 -17.64
CA GLN A 185 45.05 22.61 -17.74
C GLN A 185 45.68 23.19 -18.99
N ARG A 186 46.68 24.05 -18.74
CA ARG A 186 47.51 24.73 -19.72
C ARG A 186 47.98 23.73 -20.78
N SER A 187 47.49 23.96 -21.98
CA SER A 187 47.83 23.28 -23.23
C SER A 187 49.32 22.96 -23.32
N ALA A 188 49.65 21.67 -23.34
CA ALA A 188 50.99 21.20 -23.68
C ALA A 188 51.22 21.44 -25.17
N THR A 189 52.13 22.35 -25.44
CA THR A 189 52.58 22.79 -26.76
C THR A 189 53.04 21.62 -27.62
N ALA A 190 52.69 21.73 -28.90
CA ALA A 190 52.98 20.82 -29.99
C ALA A 190 54.39 20.24 -30.00
N PHE A 191 54.48 18.92 -30.15
CA PHE A 191 55.66 18.25 -30.70
C PHE A 191 55.76 18.61 -32.19
N ALA A 192 56.79 19.37 -32.55
CA ALA A 192 57.20 19.58 -33.92
C ALA A 192 57.86 18.31 -34.50
N PRO A 193 57.69 18.00 -35.79
CA PRO A 193 58.42 16.91 -36.44
C PRO A 193 59.86 17.33 -36.73
N LEU A 194 60.81 16.46 -36.37
CA LEU A 194 62.22 16.59 -36.70
C LEU A 194 62.44 16.21 -38.17
N SER A 195 62.63 17.22 -39.02
CA SER A 195 63.14 17.04 -40.39
C SER A 195 64.61 16.63 -40.35
N THR A 196 64.96 15.58 -41.10
CA THR A 196 66.34 15.20 -41.42
C THR A 196 66.51 15.29 -42.92
N ASP A 197 67.38 16.20 -43.36
CA ASP A 197 67.97 16.25 -44.70
C ASP A 197 69.28 17.04 -44.52
N GLY A 198 70.44 16.37 -44.51
CA GLY A 198 71.40 16.32 -45.63
C GLY A 198 72.46 17.40 -45.43
N SER A 199 73.75 17.31 -45.76
CA SER A 199 74.63 16.32 -46.38
C SER A 199 76.07 16.79 -46.12
N ASP A 200 77.05 15.89 -46.29
CA ASP A 200 78.45 16.13 -46.68
C ASP A 200 79.43 16.86 -45.73
N ALA A 201 80.48 16.14 -45.28
CA ALA A 201 81.82 16.16 -45.91
C ALA A 201 82.95 15.82 -44.90
N LYS A 202 83.83 14.90 -45.33
CA LYS A 202 85.29 14.79 -45.08
C LYS A 202 85.84 14.95 -43.65
N ASP A 203 86.51 13.91 -43.16
CA ASP A 203 87.96 13.94 -42.94
C ASP A 203 88.50 12.56 -42.47
N LEU A 204 89.61 12.15 -43.11
CA LEU A 204 90.60 11.09 -42.80
C LEU A 204 90.24 9.62 -43.06
#